data_AF-A0AAE9ULI6-F1
#
_entry.id   AF-A0AAE9ULI6-F1
#
_cell.length_a   1.000
_cell.length_b   1.000
_cell.length_c   1.000
_cell.angle_alpha   90.00
_cell.angle_beta   90.00
_cell.angle_gamma   90.00
#
_symmetry.space_group_name_H-M   'P 1'
#
loop_
_entity.id
_entity.type
_entity.pdbx_description
1 polymer ?
#
loop_
_entity_poly.entity_id
_entity_poly.type
_entity_poly.pdbx_seq_one_letter_code
_entity_poly.pdbx_strand_id
1 'polypeptide(L)'
;MIPTKLMKQFSLSALLALGTITCCHGPLVSADQTSPKAPAAIETKLKAADKEAQPLYDKMDQLQKAIDTIREEQVGKADKDLTAKIDGLFQNHQALLDKFYEAIGDDCWTSAEEAQQLVAKSSLSDKDKSDLTTLFEETGKLEKELDGHYDRLDKATQKENAQLEELDKEIDAIYKKHGISESDLENYYMNQDLPAD
;
A
#
# COMPACT_ATOMS: atom_id res chain seq x y z
N MET A 1 -9.63 1.57 2.26
CA MET A 1 -9.25 1.39 0.84
C MET A 1 -7.88 2.04 0.62
N ILE A 2 -6.80 1.26 0.44
CA ILE A 2 -5.53 1.84 0.00
C ILE A 2 -5.63 1.96 -1.52
N PRO A 3 -5.70 3.17 -2.10
CA PRO A 3 -5.81 3.31 -3.55
C PRO A 3 -4.62 2.64 -4.23
N THR A 4 -4.82 2.04 -5.40
CA THR A 4 -3.75 1.37 -6.17
C THR A 4 -2.59 2.30 -6.52
N LYS A 5 -2.81 3.63 -6.52
CA LYS A 5 -1.74 4.64 -6.51
C LYS A 5 -0.85 4.59 -5.26
N LEU A 6 -1.42 4.39 -4.08
CA LEU A 6 -0.67 4.18 -2.84
C LEU A 6 0.01 2.81 -2.82
N MET A 7 -0.58 1.75 -3.38
CA MET A 7 0.13 0.45 -3.52
C MET A 7 1.31 0.52 -4.50
N LYS A 8 1.17 1.23 -5.64
CA LYS A 8 2.26 1.56 -6.56
C LYS A 8 3.36 2.41 -5.90
N GLN A 9 2.99 3.28 -4.95
CA GLN A 9 3.97 4.03 -4.14
C GLN A 9 4.65 3.16 -3.09
N PHE A 10 3.95 2.19 -2.50
CA PHE A 10 4.56 1.29 -1.50
C PHE A 10 5.49 0.25 -2.12
N SER A 11 5.29 -0.24 -3.34
CA SER A 11 6.24 -1.21 -3.93
C SER A 11 7.58 -0.57 -4.27
N LEU A 12 7.58 0.62 -4.89
CA LEU A 12 8.83 1.33 -5.22
C LEU A 12 9.51 1.93 -3.98
N SER A 13 8.75 2.55 -3.06
CA SER A 13 9.35 3.15 -1.86
C SER A 13 9.75 2.12 -0.81
N ALA A 14 9.11 0.96 -0.71
CA ALA A 14 9.54 -0.08 0.24
C ALA A 14 10.82 -0.80 -0.24
N LEU A 15 10.95 -1.07 -1.54
CA LEU A 15 12.17 -1.68 -2.08
C LEU A 15 13.39 -0.75 -1.99
N LEU A 16 13.19 0.57 -2.11
CA LEU A 16 14.25 1.58 -1.94
C LEU A 16 14.51 1.99 -0.47
N ALA A 17 13.56 1.79 0.46
CA ALA A 17 13.70 2.23 1.86
C ALA A 17 14.14 1.13 2.85
N LEU A 18 14.27 -0.14 2.45
CA LEU A 18 14.67 -1.23 3.36
C LEU A 18 16.17 -1.25 3.73
N GLY A 19 16.93 -0.21 3.37
CA GLY A 19 18.36 -0.08 3.66
C GLY A 19 18.72 0.62 4.98
N THR A 20 17.97 1.63 5.44
CA THR A 20 18.40 2.44 6.60
C THR A 20 17.26 3.22 7.27
N ILE A 21 16.57 2.61 8.25
CA ILE A 21 16.01 3.36 9.40
C ILE A 21 16.17 2.51 10.67
N THR A 22 17.39 2.45 11.19
CA THR A 22 17.62 2.35 12.64
C THR A 22 17.63 3.77 13.21
N CYS A 23 17.00 3.95 14.38
CA CYS A 23 16.79 5.20 15.13
C CYS A 23 15.68 6.10 14.54
N CYS A 24 14.53 6.30 15.18
CA CYS A 24 14.38 6.79 16.54
C CYS A 24 13.09 6.24 17.20
N HIS A 25 13.22 5.20 18.03
CA HIS A 25 12.23 4.94 19.07
C HIS A 25 12.59 5.80 20.27
N GLY A 26 12.08 7.03 20.30
CA GLY A 26 11.98 7.78 21.55
C GLY A 26 11.03 7.05 22.50
N PRO A 27 11.28 7.06 23.81
CA PRO A 27 10.40 6.37 24.76
C PRO A 27 9.03 7.04 24.75
N LEU A 28 8.00 6.29 24.35
CA LEU A 28 6.61 6.65 24.57
C LEU A 28 6.37 6.66 26.09
N VAL A 29 6.27 7.86 26.64
CA VAL A 29 5.74 8.07 27.99
C VAL A 29 4.28 7.61 27.97
N SER A 30 3.98 6.50 28.66
CA SER A 30 2.60 6.08 28.92
C SER A 30 1.91 7.14 29.76
N ALA A 31 1.07 7.97 29.12
CA ALA A 31 0.05 8.71 29.83
C ALA A 31 -1.06 7.72 30.20
N ASP A 32 -1.23 7.49 31.49
CA ASP A 32 -2.30 6.71 32.09
C ASP A 32 -3.65 7.35 31.70
N GLN A 33 -4.27 6.86 30.62
CA GLN A 33 -5.60 7.27 30.20
C GLN A 33 -6.61 6.26 30.70
N THR A 34 -7.21 6.57 31.84
CA THR A 34 -8.48 5.95 32.23
C THR A 34 -9.57 6.47 31.30
N SER A 35 -9.73 5.84 30.13
CA SER A 35 -10.78 6.23 29.19
C SER A 35 -12.18 5.94 29.76
N PRO A 36 -13.08 6.92 29.76
CA PRO A 36 -14.45 6.72 30.18
C PRO A 36 -15.17 5.80 29.18
N LYS A 37 -15.86 4.78 29.72
CA LYS A 37 -16.72 3.85 28.98
C LYS A 37 -17.68 4.62 28.07
N ALA A 38 -17.75 4.25 26.79
CA ALA A 38 -18.72 4.81 25.85
C ALA A 38 -20.15 4.72 26.43
N PRO A 39 -21.01 5.75 26.23
CA PRO A 39 -22.36 5.72 26.77
C PRO A 39 -23.15 4.52 26.23
N ALA A 40 -23.78 3.75 27.12
CA ALA A 40 -24.56 2.53 26.79
C ALA A 40 -25.64 2.72 25.70
N ALA A 41 -26.04 3.97 25.45
CA ALA A 41 -26.96 4.36 24.39
C ALA A 41 -26.38 4.22 22.97
N ILE A 42 -25.07 4.44 22.77
CA ILE A 42 -24.42 4.28 21.47
C ILE A 42 -24.28 2.80 21.14
N GLU A 43 -23.88 1.97 22.10
CA GLU A 43 -23.71 0.52 21.91
C GLU A 43 -25.02 -0.18 21.47
N THR A 44 -26.16 0.24 22.02
CA THR A 44 -27.46 -0.33 21.65
C THR A 44 -27.86 0.05 20.23
N LYS A 45 -27.60 1.30 19.83
CA LYS A 45 -27.85 1.78 18.46
C LYS A 45 -26.90 1.11 17.46
N LEU A 46 -25.62 0.94 17.82
CA LEU A 46 -24.62 0.28 17.01
C LEU A 46 -25.03 -1.17 16.72
N LYS A 47 -25.38 -1.94 17.75
CA LYS A 47 -25.88 -3.31 17.59
C LYS A 47 -27.11 -3.42 16.68
N ALA A 48 -28.01 -2.42 16.73
CA ALA A 48 -29.18 -2.39 15.86
C ALA A 48 -28.81 -2.05 14.40
N ALA A 49 -27.91 -1.09 14.19
CA ALA A 49 -27.37 -0.73 12.88
C ALA A 49 -26.59 -1.89 12.27
N ASP A 50 -25.69 -2.52 13.02
CA ASP A 50 -24.88 -3.67 12.58
C ASP A 50 -25.76 -4.84 12.15
N LYS A 51 -26.82 -5.13 12.92
CA LYS A 51 -27.77 -6.18 12.57
C LYS A 51 -28.51 -5.90 11.27
N GLU A 52 -28.82 -4.63 10.98
CA GLU A 52 -29.45 -4.21 9.74
C GLU A 52 -28.46 -4.21 8.57
N ALA A 53 -27.19 -3.86 8.81
CA ALA A 53 -26.11 -3.83 7.83
C ALA A 53 -25.50 -5.21 7.54
N GLN A 54 -25.70 -6.22 8.40
CA GLN A 54 -25.15 -7.57 8.25
C GLN A 54 -25.24 -8.16 6.82
N PRO A 55 -26.39 -8.18 6.14
CA PRO A 55 -26.47 -8.71 4.78
C PRO A 55 -25.68 -7.89 3.73
N LEU A 56 -25.32 -6.64 4.03
CA LEU A 56 -24.42 -5.83 3.20
C LEU A 56 -22.96 -6.18 3.47
N TYR A 57 -22.57 -6.41 4.73
CA TYR A 57 -21.23 -6.93 5.07
C TYR A 57 -20.97 -8.28 4.40
N ASP A 58 -21.93 -9.21 4.44
CA ASP A 58 -21.80 -10.51 3.78
C ASP A 58 -21.57 -10.37 2.26
N LYS A 59 -22.14 -9.34 1.63
CA LYS A 59 -21.93 -9.05 0.20
C LYS A 59 -20.56 -8.41 -0.06
N MET A 60 -20.11 -7.50 0.81
CA MET A 60 -18.77 -6.91 0.72
C MET A 60 -17.70 -8.00 0.81
N ASP A 61 -17.84 -8.94 1.75
CA ASP A 61 -16.93 -10.08 1.90
C ASP A 61 -16.88 -10.96 0.64
N GLN A 62 -18.02 -11.19 -0.01
CA GLN A 62 -18.08 -11.94 -1.26
C GLN A 62 -17.39 -11.21 -2.42
N LEU A 63 -17.61 -9.89 -2.52
CA LEU A 63 -16.95 -9.06 -3.54
C LEU A 63 -15.44 -8.99 -3.31
N GLN A 64 -14.99 -8.86 -2.06
CA GLN A 64 -13.57 -8.84 -1.71
C GLN A 64 -12.91 -10.17 -2.09
N LYS A 65 -13.54 -11.31 -1.78
CA LYS A 65 -13.05 -12.64 -2.20
C LYS A 65 -12.97 -12.77 -3.73
N ALA A 66 -13.92 -12.21 -4.46
CA ALA A 66 -13.89 -12.21 -5.92
C ALA A 66 -12.71 -11.37 -6.46
N ILE A 67 -12.50 -10.17 -5.90
CA ILE A 67 -11.36 -9.31 -6.24
C ILE A 67 -10.04 -10.03 -5.93
N ASP A 68 -9.90 -10.66 -4.77
CA ASP A 68 -8.69 -11.39 -4.38
C ASP A 68 -8.41 -12.57 -5.32
N THR A 69 -9.46 -13.28 -5.74
CA THR A 69 -9.34 -14.36 -6.75
C THR A 69 -8.81 -13.81 -8.08
N ILE A 70 -9.39 -12.71 -8.57
CA ILE A 70 -8.94 -12.05 -9.81
C ILE A 70 -7.49 -11.57 -9.67
N ARG A 71 -7.11 -11.03 -8.52
CA ARG A 71 -5.74 -10.57 -8.23
C ARG A 71 -4.74 -11.71 -8.30
N GLU A 72 -5.01 -12.83 -7.64
CA GLU A 72 -4.09 -13.98 -7.66
C GLU A 72 -3.95 -14.54 -9.08
N GLU A 73 -5.05 -14.62 -9.84
CA GLU A 73 -5.04 -15.12 -11.21
C GLU A 73 -4.30 -14.20 -12.19
N GLN A 74 -4.50 -12.88 -12.11
CA GLN A 74 -3.97 -11.94 -13.11
C GLN A 74 -2.59 -11.38 -12.76
N VAL A 75 -2.27 -11.31 -11.47
CA VAL A 75 -1.08 -10.60 -10.97
C VAL A 75 -0.24 -11.46 -10.04
N GLY A 76 -0.84 -12.37 -9.25
CA GLY A 76 -0.14 -13.10 -8.18
C GLY A 76 1.16 -13.78 -8.60
N LYS A 77 1.18 -14.48 -9.73
CA LYS A 77 2.42 -15.09 -10.26
C LYS A 77 3.37 -14.05 -10.87
N ALA A 78 2.85 -13.15 -11.69
CA ALA A 78 3.66 -12.15 -12.39
C ALA A 78 4.38 -11.22 -11.41
N ASP A 79 3.70 -10.82 -10.34
CA ASP A 79 4.23 -9.99 -9.26
C ASP A 79 5.41 -10.68 -8.55
N LYS A 80 5.24 -11.94 -8.15
CA LYS A 80 6.32 -12.74 -7.53
C LYS A 80 7.50 -12.90 -8.47
N ASP A 81 7.26 -13.29 -9.72
CA ASP A 81 8.31 -13.58 -10.70
C ASP A 81 9.08 -12.30 -11.11
N LEU A 82 8.39 -11.18 -11.36
CA LEU A 82 9.01 -9.92 -11.77
C LEU A 82 9.74 -9.26 -10.60
N THR A 83 9.18 -9.29 -9.39
CA THR A 83 9.85 -8.78 -8.19
C THR A 83 11.15 -9.55 -7.93
N ALA A 84 11.11 -10.89 -7.99
CA ALA A 84 12.32 -11.69 -7.81
C ALA A 84 13.39 -11.42 -8.88
N LYS A 85 13.00 -11.10 -10.12
CA LYS A 85 13.95 -10.67 -11.16
C LYS A 85 14.59 -9.33 -10.85
N ILE A 86 13.81 -8.34 -10.41
CA ILE A 86 14.32 -7.02 -10.02
C ILE A 86 15.29 -7.15 -8.83
N ASP A 87 14.90 -7.91 -7.81
CA ASP A 87 15.77 -8.17 -6.65
C ASP A 87 17.07 -8.87 -7.07
N GLY A 88 16.98 -9.87 -7.94
CA GLY A 88 18.13 -10.56 -8.48
C GLY A 88 19.07 -9.63 -9.27
N LEU A 89 18.51 -8.71 -10.07
CA LEU A 89 19.30 -7.71 -10.79
C LEU A 89 20.06 -6.80 -9.82
N PHE A 90 19.42 -6.31 -8.76
CA PHE A 90 20.08 -5.46 -7.77
C PHE A 90 21.11 -6.21 -6.93
N GLN A 91 20.83 -7.44 -6.50
CA GLN A 91 21.79 -8.28 -5.78
C GLN A 91 23.05 -8.54 -6.62
N ASN A 92 22.87 -8.86 -7.91
CA ASN A 92 23.99 -9.12 -8.81
C ASN A 92 24.85 -7.88 -9.09
N HIS A 93 24.28 -6.68 -8.93
CA HIS A 93 24.96 -5.40 -9.17
C HIS A 93 25.20 -4.59 -7.89
N GLN A 94 25.11 -5.21 -6.70
CA GLN A 94 25.17 -4.50 -5.42
C GLN A 94 26.43 -3.61 -5.30
N ALA A 95 27.61 -4.15 -5.59
CA ALA A 95 28.86 -3.39 -5.51
C ALA A 95 28.93 -2.20 -6.49
N LEU A 96 28.21 -2.26 -7.61
CA LEU A 96 28.11 -1.16 -8.57
C LEU A 96 27.10 -0.12 -8.10
N LEU A 97 25.98 -0.56 -7.50
CA LEU A 97 24.98 0.31 -6.89
C LEU A 97 25.54 1.04 -5.68
N ASP A 98 26.34 0.40 -4.82
CA ASP A 98 26.98 1.05 -3.67
C ASP A 98 27.86 2.22 -4.12
N LYS A 99 28.69 2.02 -5.16
CA LYS A 99 29.48 3.10 -5.77
C LYS A 99 28.61 4.21 -6.33
N PHE A 100 27.46 3.85 -6.91
CA PHE A 100 26.52 4.82 -7.44
C PHE A 100 25.90 5.67 -6.34
N TYR A 101 25.42 5.05 -5.25
CA TYR A 101 24.90 5.74 -4.07
C TYR A 101 25.94 6.67 -3.44
N GLU A 102 27.19 6.21 -3.30
CA GLU A 102 28.29 7.07 -2.83
C GLU A 102 28.55 8.25 -3.77
N ALA A 103 28.42 8.06 -5.09
CA ALA A 103 28.70 9.09 -6.08
C ALA A 103 27.60 10.16 -6.19
N ILE A 104 26.35 9.83 -5.86
CA ILE A 104 25.21 10.77 -5.92
C ILE A 104 24.91 11.42 -4.56
N GLY A 105 25.38 10.83 -3.45
CA GLY A 105 25.16 11.36 -2.10
C GLY A 105 23.69 11.31 -1.68
N ASP A 106 23.13 12.47 -1.33
CA ASP A 106 21.74 12.60 -0.84
C ASP A 106 20.70 12.73 -1.97
N ASP A 107 21.14 12.75 -3.24
CA ASP A 107 20.23 12.82 -4.38
C ASP A 107 19.36 11.56 -4.46
N CYS A 108 18.05 11.75 -4.55
CA CYS A 108 17.07 10.68 -4.69
C CYS A 108 16.40 10.70 -6.07
N TRP A 109 15.83 9.56 -6.46
CA TRP A 109 15.07 9.43 -7.70
C TRP A 109 13.85 8.54 -7.49
N THR A 110 12.89 8.70 -8.40
CA THR A 110 11.62 7.98 -8.38
C THR A 110 11.32 7.25 -9.68
N SER A 111 12.13 7.46 -10.73
CA SER A 111 12.01 6.74 -11.99
C SER A 111 13.36 6.30 -12.56
N ALA A 112 13.33 5.30 -13.45
CA ALA A 112 14.51 4.86 -14.19
C ALA A 112 15.14 6.00 -15.02
N GLU A 113 14.32 6.88 -15.61
CA GLU A 113 14.82 8.03 -16.36
C GLU A 113 15.56 9.04 -15.47
N GLU A 114 15.08 9.28 -14.24
CA GLU A 114 15.78 10.12 -13.26
C GLU A 114 17.09 9.47 -12.80
N ALA A 115 17.08 8.16 -12.55
CA ALA A 115 18.29 7.39 -12.21
C ALA A 115 19.37 7.51 -13.28
N GLN A 116 19.01 7.38 -14.56
CA GLN A 116 19.93 7.52 -15.69
C GLN A 116 20.54 8.93 -15.78
N GLN A 117 19.76 9.97 -15.48
CA GLN A 117 20.29 11.33 -15.44
C GLN A 117 21.32 11.52 -14.32
N LEU A 118 21.10 10.90 -13.16
CA LEU A 118 22.06 10.90 -12.06
C LEU A 118 23.32 10.12 -12.43
N VAL A 119 23.19 8.95 -13.08
CA VAL A 119 24.32 8.18 -13.62
C VAL A 119 25.16 9.04 -14.56
N ALA A 120 24.53 9.76 -15.50
CA ALA A 120 25.23 10.61 -16.44
C ALA A 120 26.04 11.73 -15.75
N LYS A 121 25.46 12.34 -14.70
CA LYS A 121 26.08 13.43 -13.91
C LYS A 121 27.15 12.95 -12.92
N SER A 122 27.13 11.69 -12.53
CA SER A 122 28.06 11.13 -11.54
C SER A 122 29.52 11.20 -11.98
N SER A 123 30.45 11.08 -11.03
CA SER A 123 31.90 11.01 -11.27
C SER A 123 32.39 9.59 -11.60
N LEU A 124 31.48 8.63 -11.80
CA LEU A 124 31.81 7.24 -12.08
C LEU A 124 32.54 7.04 -13.42
N SER A 125 33.21 5.89 -13.56
CA SER A 125 33.88 5.53 -14.81
C SER A 125 32.88 5.31 -15.94
N ASP A 126 33.30 5.52 -17.19
CA ASP A 126 32.43 5.30 -18.36
C ASP A 126 31.87 3.87 -18.41
N LYS A 127 32.66 2.89 -17.97
CA LYS A 127 32.21 1.50 -17.85
C LYS A 127 31.10 1.36 -16.81
N ASP A 128 31.32 1.86 -15.60
CA ASP A 128 30.34 1.80 -14.51
C ASP A 128 29.03 2.52 -14.91
N LYS A 129 29.14 3.67 -15.59
CA LYS A 129 27.97 4.40 -16.11
C LYS A 129 27.21 3.60 -17.16
N SER A 130 27.90 2.93 -18.08
CA SER A 130 27.27 2.07 -19.10
C SER A 130 26.55 0.88 -18.46
N ASP A 131 27.19 0.23 -17.49
CA ASP A 131 26.62 -0.93 -16.79
C ASP A 131 25.39 -0.51 -15.95
N LEU A 132 25.45 0.64 -15.24
CA LEU A 132 24.31 1.21 -14.51
C LEU A 132 23.16 1.64 -15.43
N THR A 133 23.47 2.25 -16.57
CA THR A 133 22.45 2.64 -17.54
C THR A 133 21.67 1.42 -18.02
N THR A 134 22.39 0.34 -18.36
CA THR A 134 21.79 -0.94 -18.77
C THR A 134 20.92 -1.53 -17.67
N LEU A 135 21.42 -1.54 -16.43
CA LEU A 135 20.67 -2.00 -15.26
C LEU A 135 19.34 -1.26 -15.10
N PHE A 136 19.37 0.08 -15.11
CA PHE A 136 18.15 0.88 -14.94
C PHE A 136 17.19 0.76 -16.14
N GLU A 137 17.68 0.56 -17.36
CA GLU A 137 16.83 0.23 -18.50
C GLU A 137 16.12 -1.11 -18.35
N GLU A 138 16.81 -2.12 -17.83
CA GLU A 138 16.23 -3.45 -17.61
C GLU A 138 15.19 -3.43 -16.49
N THR A 139 15.52 -2.79 -15.35
CA THR A 139 14.57 -2.59 -14.25
C THR A 139 13.33 -1.83 -14.73
N GLY A 140 13.51 -0.72 -15.47
CA GLY A 140 12.37 0.06 -15.97
C GLY A 140 11.47 -0.70 -16.96
N LYS A 141 11.99 -1.71 -17.68
CA LYS A 141 11.16 -2.60 -18.53
C LYS A 141 10.33 -3.55 -17.68
N LEU A 142 10.92 -4.15 -16.65
CA LEU A 142 10.23 -5.07 -15.73
C LEU A 142 9.16 -4.35 -14.92
N GLU A 143 9.43 -3.12 -14.46
CA GLU A 143 8.46 -2.26 -13.78
C GLU A 143 7.27 -1.93 -14.68
N LYS A 144 7.51 -1.54 -15.94
CA LYS A 144 6.44 -1.29 -16.93
C LYS A 144 5.61 -2.53 -17.22
N GLU A 145 6.23 -3.72 -17.23
CA GLU A 145 5.51 -4.98 -17.38
C GLU A 145 4.58 -5.24 -16.20
N LEU A 146 5.10 -5.07 -14.97
CA LEU A 146 4.34 -5.22 -13.73
C LEU A 146 3.17 -4.22 -13.65
N ASP A 147 3.41 -2.96 -14.00
CA ASP A 147 2.38 -1.93 -14.11
C ASP A 147 1.27 -2.36 -15.08
N GLY A 148 1.62 -2.96 -16.21
CA GLY A 148 0.66 -3.50 -17.16
C GLY A 148 -0.24 -4.61 -16.58
N HIS A 149 0.27 -5.40 -15.63
CA HIS A 149 -0.55 -6.39 -14.89
C HIS A 149 -1.53 -5.70 -13.93
N TYR A 150 -1.07 -4.71 -13.18
CA TYR A 150 -1.93 -3.95 -12.26
C TYR A 150 -3.00 -3.13 -12.99
N ASP A 151 -2.68 -2.54 -14.14
CA ASP A 151 -3.67 -1.81 -14.95
C ASP A 151 -4.76 -2.74 -15.52
N ARG A 152 -4.44 -4.02 -15.78
CA ARG A 152 -5.42 -5.03 -16.17
C ARG A 152 -6.29 -5.45 -14.99
N LEU A 153 -5.70 -5.63 -13.82
CA LEU A 153 -6.41 -5.90 -12.57
C LEU A 153 -7.42 -4.79 -12.24
N ASP A 154 -7.01 -3.53 -12.34
CA ASP A 154 -7.87 -2.38 -12.08
C ASP A 154 -9.09 -2.38 -13.01
N LYS A 155 -8.90 -2.69 -14.29
CA LYS A 155 -10.00 -2.82 -15.26
C LYS A 155 -10.89 -4.02 -14.95
N ALA A 156 -10.30 -5.15 -14.57
CA ALA A 156 -11.02 -6.38 -14.29
C ALA A 156 -11.86 -6.30 -13.01
N THR A 157 -11.46 -5.47 -12.04
CA THR A 157 -12.13 -5.32 -10.73
C THR A 157 -12.94 -4.04 -10.62
N GLN A 158 -13.01 -3.23 -11.68
CA GLN A 158 -13.68 -1.92 -11.69
C GLN A 158 -15.14 -2.01 -11.23
N LYS A 159 -15.85 -3.06 -11.67
CA LYS A 159 -17.26 -3.24 -11.35
C LYS A 159 -17.46 -3.60 -9.88
N GLU A 160 -16.68 -4.55 -9.38
CA GLU A 160 -16.72 -5.03 -8.00
C GLU A 160 -16.34 -3.88 -7.05
N ASN A 161 -15.32 -3.08 -7.39
CA ASN A 161 -14.94 -1.88 -6.64
C ASN A 161 -16.06 -0.83 -6.60
N ALA A 162 -16.72 -0.57 -7.72
CA ALA A 162 -17.88 0.33 -7.74
C ALA A 162 -19.05 -0.21 -6.89
N GLN A 163 -19.25 -1.52 -6.85
CA GLN A 163 -20.26 -2.13 -5.99
C GLN A 163 -19.90 -2.02 -4.51
N LEU A 164 -18.63 -2.15 -4.15
CA LEU A 164 -18.16 -1.91 -2.78
C LEU A 164 -18.41 -0.47 -2.34
N GLU A 165 -18.13 0.53 -3.18
CA GLU A 165 -18.40 1.95 -2.87
C GLU A 165 -19.90 2.24 -2.64
N GLU A 166 -20.79 1.58 -3.39
CA GLU A 166 -22.23 1.74 -3.17
C GLU A 166 -22.71 1.04 -1.90
N LEU A 167 -22.19 -0.15 -1.58
CA LEU A 167 -22.50 -0.85 -0.33
C LEU A 167 -22.05 -0.04 0.89
N ASP A 168 -20.87 0.59 0.82
CA ASP A 168 -20.34 1.46 1.87
C ASP A 168 -21.30 2.65 2.14
N LYS A 169 -21.80 3.30 1.09
CA LYS A 169 -22.82 4.36 1.21
C LYS A 169 -24.14 3.86 1.79
N GLU A 170 -24.58 2.66 1.44
CA GLU A 170 -25.78 2.05 2.01
C GLU A 170 -25.62 1.78 3.51
N ILE A 171 -24.45 1.28 3.92
CA ILE A 171 -24.10 1.04 5.32
C ILE A 171 -24.05 2.37 6.10
N ASP A 172 -23.39 3.39 5.57
CA ASP A 172 -23.39 4.74 6.13
C ASP A 172 -24.80 5.30 6.36
N ALA A 173 -25.71 5.07 5.40
CA ALA A 173 -27.09 5.49 5.51
C ALA A 173 -27.84 4.75 6.64
N ILE A 174 -27.53 3.47 6.86
CA ILE A 174 -28.04 2.69 7.99
C ILE A 174 -27.54 3.30 9.31
N TYR A 175 -26.24 3.55 9.46
CA TYR A 175 -25.71 4.18 10.68
C TYR A 175 -26.35 5.55 10.95
N LYS A 176 -26.47 6.40 9.93
CA LYS A 176 -27.15 7.70 10.02
C LYS A 176 -28.62 7.57 10.43
N LYS A 177 -29.35 6.57 9.90
CA LYS A 177 -30.75 6.28 10.28
C LYS A 177 -30.88 5.92 11.76
N HIS A 178 -29.89 5.25 12.34
CA HIS A 178 -29.84 4.94 13.78
C HIS A 178 -29.31 6.11 14.63
N GLY A 179 -29.03 7.26 14.01
CA GLY A 179 -28.54 8.46 14.68
C GLY A 179 -27.12 8.28 15.20
N ILE A 180 -26.29 7.57 14.44
CA ILE A 180 -24.85 7.38 14.67
C ILE A 180 -24.12 8.21 13.61
N SER A 181 -23.26 9.12 14.07
CA SER A 181 -22.36 9.90 13.21
C SER A 181 -20.98 9.25 13.10
N GLU A 182 -20.20 9.67 12.11
CA GLU A 182 -18.79 9.29 11.95
C GLU A 182 -17.98 9.60 13.23
N SER A 183 -18.21 10.77 13.84
CA SER A 183 -17.58 11.13 15.12
C SER A 183 -18.04 10.24 16.29
N ASP A 184 -19.26 9.70 16.26
CA ASP A 184 -19.72 8.74 17.28
C ASP A 184 -18.98 7.41 17.13
N LEU A 185 -18.73 6.97 15.88
CA LEU A 185 -17.95 5.77 15.58
C LEU A 185 -16.48 5.93 15.95
N GLU A 186 -15.83 7.02 15.52
CA GLU A 186 -14.44 7.32 15.86
C GLU A 186 -14.21 7.35 17.37
N ASN A 187 -15.07 8.08 18.10
CA ASN A 187 -14.99 8.13 19.56
C ASN A 187 -15.28 6.76 20.20
N TYR A 188 -16.19 5.96 19.63
CA TYR A 188 -16.47 4.61 20.13
C TYR A 188 -15.26 3.69 19.96
N TYR A 189 -14.68 3.62 18.75
CA TYR A 189 -13.54 2.75 18.44
C TYR A 189 -12.23 3.20 19.11
N MET A 190 -11.98 4.50 19.24
CA MET A 190 -10.79 5.01 19.96
C MET A 190 -10.85 4.78 21.47
N ASN A 191 -12.03 4.59 22.05
CA ASN A 191 -12.21 4.37 23.49
C ASN A 191 -12.50 2.91 23.85
N GLN A 192 -12.43 1.98 22.88
CA GLN A 192 -12.39 0.57 23.19
C GLN A 192 -10.97 0.03 23.08
N ASP A 193 -10.56 -0.75 24.09
CA ASP A 193 -9.51 -1.75 23.94
C ASP A 193 -10.03 -2.87 23.02
N LEU A 194 -10.19 -2.56 21.73
CA LEU A 194 -10.43 -3.58 20.71
C LEU A 194 -9.07 -4.14 20.31
N PRO A 195 -8.82 -5.45 20.46
CA PRO A 195 -7.66 -6.05 19.85
C PRO A 195 -7.76 -5.82 18.33
N ALA A 196 -6.68 -5.32 17.73
CA ALA A 196 -6.56 -5.25 16.28
C ALA A 196 -6.74 -6.68 15.73
N ASP A 197 -7.65 -6.83 14.76
CA ASP A 197 -7.88 -8.10 14.06
C ASP A 197 -6.77 -8.41 13.05
#